data_AF-A0A1A9GQ10-F1
#
_entry.id   AF-A0A1A9GQ10-F1
#
_cell.length_a   1.000
_cell.length_b   1.000
_cell.length_c   1.000
_cell.angle_alpha   90.00
_cell.angle_beta   90.00
_cell.angle_gamma   90.00
#
_symmetry.space_group_name_H-M   'P 1'
#
loop_
_entity.id
_entity.type
_entity.pdbx_description
1 polymer ?
#
loop_
_entity_poly.entity_id
_entity_poly.type
_entity_poly.pdbx_seq_one_letter_code
_entity_poly.pdbx_strand_id
1 'polypeptide(L)'
;MRLHLLLPLVGPDFGAVGGSSQLRAIVGALLTYGLIISVLMVVTCGATLAISSSNGSWHAASKAKTGLFVALGGAALTGAALAWANWLLDVGAQL
;
A
#
# COMPACT_ATOMS: atom_id res chain seq x y z
N MET A 1 23.86 0.39 39.64
CA MET A 1 24.10 -0.15 38.28
C MET A 1 23.10 -1.26 37.93
N ARG A 2 21.78 -0.99 38.02
CA ARG A 2 20.69 -1.94 37.71
C ARG A 2 19.46 -1.28 37.06
N LEU A 3 19.57 -0.02 36.64
CA LEU A 3 18.45 0.71 36.01
C LEU A 3 18.38 0.49 34.48
N HIS A 4 19.50 0.13 33.83
CA HIS A 4 19.56 -0.20 32.40
C HIS A 4 18.85 -1.50 32.02
N LEU A 5 18.44 -2.32 32.99
CA LEU A 5 17.76 -3.61 32.75
C LEU A 5 16.23 -3.50 32.86
N LEU A 6 15.70 -2.38 33.38
CA LEU A 6 14.25 -2.10 33.49
C LEU A 6 13.70 -1.21 32.37
N LEU A 7 14.55 -0.38 31.74
CA LEU A 7 14.21 0.43 30.56
C LEU A 7 13.69 -0.36 29.34
N PRO A 8 14.14 -1.60 29.03
CA PRO A 8 13.61 -2.33 27.86
C PRO A 8 12.15 -2.80 28.01
N LEU A 9 11.49 -2.54 29.15
CA LEU A 9 10.10 -2.93 29.37
C LEU A 9 9.08 -1.78 29.13
N VAL A 10 9.53 -0.55 28.89
CA VAL A 10 8.65 0.58 28.56
C VAL A 10 8.80 0.92 27.09
N GLY A 11 8.31 0.02 26.24
CA GLY A 11 8.07 0.28 24.82
C GLY A 11 6.58 0.58 24.59
N PRO A 12 6.21 1.20 23.46
CA PRO A 12 4.80 1.44 23.12
C PRO A 12 3.98 0.15 23.26
N ASP A 13 2.99 0.18 24.16
CA ASP A 13 2.23 -0.99 24.59
C ASP A 13 1.10 -1.28 23.58
N PHE A 14 1.44 -1.92 22.46
CA PHE A 14 0.48 -2.29 21.40
C PHE A 14 -0.58 -3.30 21.87
N GLY A 15 -0.43 -3.86 23.07
CA GLY A 15 -1.45 -4.68 23.75
C GLY A 15 -2.55 -3.88 24.44
N ALA A 16 -2.31 -2.59 24.73
CA ALA A 16 -3.31 -1.70 25.34
C ALA A 16 -4.44 -1.33 24.35
N VAL A 17 -4.16 -1.38 23.05
CA VAL A 17 -5.16 -1.26 21.98
C VAL A 17 -5.76 -2.64 21.72
N GLY A 18 -6.88 -2.93 22.38
CA GLY A 18 -7.59 -4.20 22.21
C GLY A 18 -7.80 -4.55 20.74
N GLY A 19 -7.34 -5.74 20.32
CA GLY A 19 -7.49 -6.23 18.95
C GLY A 19 -6.43 -5.76 17.95
N SER A 20 -5.31 -5.18 18.39
CA SER A 20 -4.22 -4.72 17.50
C SER A 20 -3.69 -5.79 16.53
N SER A 21 -3.64 -7.06 16.94
CA SER A 21 -3.27 -8.19 16.08
C SER A 21 -4.27 -8.43 14.95
N GLN A 22 -5.57 -8.37 15.26
CA GLN A 22 -6.65 -8.52 14.28
C GLN A 22 -6.70 -7.32 13.34
N LEU A 23 -6.53 -6.10 13.87
CA LEU A 23 -6.46 -4.88 13.05
C LEU A 23 -5.31 -4.95 12.04
N ARG A 24 -4.13 -5.37 12.49
CA ARG A 24 -2.96 -5.53 11.62
C ARG A 24 -3.18 -6.58 10.53
N ALA A 25 -3.86 -7.69 10.87
CA ALA A 25 -4.23 -8.71 9.90
C ALA A 25 -5.22 -8.18 8.84
N ILE A 26 -6.25 -7.44 9.26
CA ILE A 26 -7.23 -6.83 8.35
C ILE A 26 -6.56 -5.81 7.43
N VAL A 27 -5.73 -4.92 7.98
CA VAL A 27 -5.00 -3.92 7.18
C VAL A 27 -4.06 -4.59 6.18
N GLY A 28 -3.31 -5.62 6.60
CA GLY A 28 -2.47 -6.41 5.70
C GLY A 28 -3.25 -7.08 4.57
N ALA A 29 -4.43 -7.62 4.87
CA ALA A 29 -5.32 -8.19 3.86
C ALA A 29 -5.80 -7.12 2.86
N LEU A 30 -6.27 -5.96 3.35
CA LEU A 30 -6.75 -4.86 2.49
C LEU A 30 -5.65 -4.31 1.58
N LEU A 31 -4.42 -4.18 2.07
CA LEU A 31 -3.26 -3.78 1.26
C LEU A 31 -3.01 -4.78 0.13
N THR A 32 -3.08 -6.07 0.43
CA THR A 32 -2.91 -7.14 -0.57
C THR A 32 -4.01 -7.07 -1.63
N TYR A 33 -5.27 -6.91 -1.23
CA TYR A 33 -6.38 -6.73 -2.16
C TYR A 33 -6.22 -5.48 -3.04
N GLY A 34 -5.81 -4.35 -2.45
CA GLY A 34 -5.55 -3.11 -3.18
C GLY A 34 -4.47 -3.27 -4.24
N LEU A 35 -3.35 -3.94 -3.90
CA LEU A 35 -2.28 -4.24 -4.85
C LEU A 35 -2.76 -5.17 -5.97
N ILE A 36 -3.50 -6.23 -5.65
CA ILE A 36 -4.03 -7.17 -6.65
C ILE A 36 -4.92 -6.44 -7.65
N ILE A 37 -5.87 -5.62 -7.18
CA ILE A 37 -6.79 -4.86 -8.04
C ILE A 37 -6.02 -3.86 -8.91
N SER A 38 -5.04 -3.16 -8.33
CA SER A 38 -4.19 -2.23 -9.08
C SER A 38 -3.44 -2.94 -10.21
N VAL A 39 -2.81 -4.09 -9.93
CA VAL A 39 -2.09 -4.89 -10.94
C VAL A 39 -3.03 -5.43 -12.01
N LEU A 40 -4.19 -5.97 -11.62
CA LEU A 40 -5.21 -6.42 -12.57
C LEU A 40 -5.63 -5.29 -13.53
N MET A 41 -5.79 -4.06 -13.01
CA MET A 41 -6.10 -2.90 -13.84
C MET A 41 -4.95 -2.47 -14.76
N VAL A 42 -3.69 -2.55 -14.29
CA VAL A 42 -2.51 -2.30 -15.14
C VAL A 42 -2.49 -3.27 -16.33
N VAL A 43 -2.75 -4.55 -16.09
CA VAL A 43 -2.76 -5.59 -17.13
C VAL A 43 -3.88 -5.34 -18.15
N THR A 44 -5.11 -5.07 -17.69
CA THR A 44 -6.25 -4.82 -18.61
C THR A 44 -6.07 -3.52 -19.40
N CYS A 45 -5.52 -2.46 -18.80
CA CYS A 45 -5.14 -1.26 -19.54
C CYS A 45 -4.05 -1.53 -20.58
N GLY A 46 -3.01 -2.28 -20.23
CA GLY A 46 -1.92 -2.64 -21.15
C GLY A 46 -2.42 -3.43 -22.36
N ALA A 47 -3.28 -4.42 -22.13
CA ALA A 47 -3.92 -5.20 -23.19
C ALA A 47 -4.79 -4.32 -24.10
N THR A 48 -5.62 -3.46 -23.50
CA THR A 48 -6.48 -2.54 -24.27
C THR A 48 -5.65 -1.55 -25.08
N LEU A 49 -4.56 -1.01 -24.52
CA LEU A 49 -3.63 -0.14 -25.23
C LEU A 49 -3.02 -0.80 -26.45
N ALA A 50 -2.52 -2.03 -26.31
CA ALA A 50 -1.91 -2.78 -27.41
C ALA A 50 -2.91 -2.99 -28.57
N ILE A 51 -4.12 -3.45 -28.25
CA ILE A 51 -5.17 -3.71 -29.24
C ILE A 51 -5.65 -2.40 -29.89
N SER A 52 -5.90 -1.35 -29.10
CA SER A 52 -6.38 -0.08 -29.65
C SER A 52 -5.32 0.64 -30.49
N SER A 53 -4.04 0.48 -30.14
CA SER A 53 -2.93 1.06 -30.91
C SER A 53 -2.75 0.38 -32.26
N SER A 54 -2.99 -0.93 -32.37
CA SER A 54 -2.90 -1.66 -33.64
C SER A 54 -4.11 -1.42 -34.54
N ASN A 55 -5.28 -1.15 -33.97
CA ASN A 55 -6.54 -0.95 -34.70
C ASN A 55 -6.83 0.53 -35.06
N GLY A 56 -5.92 1.46 -34.74
CA GLY A 56 -6.09 2.89 -35.04
C GLY A 56 -7.18 3.60 -34.23
N SER A 57 -7.71 2.98 -33.15
CA SER A 57 -8.77 3.55 -32.34
C SER A 57 -8.22 4.49 -31.25
N TRP A 58 -7.99 5.76 -31.60
CA TRP A 58 -7.38 6.78 -30.73
C TRP A 58 -8.15 7.02 -29.42
N HIS A 59 -9.48 6.93 -29.44
CA HIS A 59 -10.32 7.17 -28.27
C HIS A 59 -10.13 6.09 -27.19
N ALA A 60 -10.05 4.82 -27.59
CA ALA A 60 -9.86 3.71 -26.66
C ALA A 60 -8.41 3.65 -26.12
N ALA A 61 -7.43 3.92 -26.98
CA ALA A 61 -6.02 4.02 -26.57
C ALA A 61 -5.81 5.14 -25.53
N SER A 62 -6.45 6.30 -25.71
CA SER A 62 -6.34 7.42 -24.77
C SER A 62 -6.93 7.09 -23.40
N LYS A 63 -8.12 6.44 -23.35
CA LYS A 63 -8.76 6.00 -22.10
C LYS A 63 -7.92 4.98 -21.35
N ALA A 64 -7.33 4.01 -22.07
CA ALA A 64 -6.50 2.98 -21.46
C ALA A 64 -5.17 3.55 -20.91
N LYS A 65 -4.62 4.61 -21.50
CA LYS A 65 -3.48 5.36 -20.94
C LYS A 65 -3.85 6.02 -19.61
N THR A 66 -4.99 6.70 -19.55
CA THR A 66 -5.45 7.35 -18.31
C THR A 66 -5.75 6.33 -17.21
N GLY A 67 -6.38 5.20 -17.56
CA GLY A 67 -6.63 4.11 -16.62
C GLY A 67 -5.33 3.51 -16.05
N LEU A 68 -4.29 3.40 -16.87
CA LEU A 68 -2.96 2.95 -16.43
C LEU A 68 -2.35 3.89 -15.40
N PHE A 69 -2.43 5.20 -15.60
CA PHE A 69 -1.93 6.18 -14.62
C PHE A 69 -2.68 6.10 -13.28
N VAL A 70 -4.00 5.91 -13.31
CA VAL A 70 -4.80 5.74 -12.09
C VAL A 70 -4.41 4.45 -11.37
N ALA A 71 -4.22 3.35 -12.10
CA ALA A 71 -3.81 2.09 -11.51
C ALA A 71 -2.42 2.20 -10.85
N LEU A 72 -1.46 2.83 -11.54
CA LEU A 72 -0.13 3.12 -10.99
C LEU A 72 -0.20 4.02 -9.76
N GLY A 73 -1.05 5.05 -9.77
CA GLY A 73 -1.31 5.89 -8.60
C GLY A 73 -1.84 5.09 -7.42
N GLY A 74 -2.76 4.15 -7.66
CA GLY A 74 -3.28 3.24 -6.64
C GLY A 74 -2.21 2.33 -6.03
N ALA A 75 -1.33 1.74 -6.86
CA ALA A 75 -0.21 0.94 -6.37
C ALA A 75 0.76 1.78 -5.54
N ALA A 76 1.13 2.96 -6.03
CA ALA A 76 2.04 3.87 -5.35
C ALA A 76 1.47 4.33 -4.00
N LEU A 77 0.18 4.68 -3.94
CA LEU A 77 -0.48 5.09 -2.71
C LEU A 77 -0.55 3.95 -1.69
N THR A 78 -0.85 2.74 -2.15
CA THR A 78 -0.88 1.53 -1.31
C THR A 78 0.50 1.26 -0.70
N GLY A 79 1.57 1.35 -1.48
CA GLY A 79 2.95 1.20 -0.99
C GLY A 79 3.40 2.34 -0.07
N ALA A 80 3.05 3.59 -0.41
CA ALA A 80 3.38 4.77 0.39
C ALA A 80 2.73 4.72 1.78
N ALA A 81 1.51 4.18 1.89
CA ALA A 81 0.84 4.01 3.17
C ALA A 81 1.65 3.13 4.15
N LEU A 82 2.22 2.02 3.68
CA LEU A 82 3.11 1.17 4.50
C LEU A 82 4.39 1.89 4.89
N ALA A 83 5.04 2.56 3.92
CA ALA A 83 6.27 3.30 4.17
C ALA A 83 6.07 4.40 5.22
N TRP A 84 4.97 5.14 5.12
CA TRP A 84 4.63 6.19 6.06
C TRP A 84 4.30 5.66 7.46
N ALA A 85 3.52 4.57 7.55
CA ALA A 85 3.22 3.93 8.82
C ALA A 85 4.50 3.45 9.52
N ASN A 86 5.42 2.81 8.79
CA ASN A 86 6.71 2.38 9.34
C ASN A 86 7.55 3.56 9.81
N TRP A 87 7.57 4.67 9.06
CA TRP A 87 8.27 5.89 9.45
C TRP A 87 7.71 6.50 10.74
N LEU A 88 6.38 6.60 10.88
CA LEU A 88 5.74 7.11 12.10
C LEU A 88 6.05 6.25 13.33
N LEU A 89 6.08 4.91 13.15
CA LEU A 89 6.44 3.99 14.23
C LEU A 89 7.91 4.14 14.65
N ASP A 90 8.82 4.36 13.70
CA ASP A 90 10.25 4.61 13.97
C ASP A 90 10.44 5.92 14.75
N VAL A 91 9.80 7.01 14.32
CA VAL A 91 9.83 8.31 15.02
C VAL A 91 9.27 8.19 16.44
N GLY A 92 8.16 7.47 16.63
CA GLY A 92 7.57 7.26 17.96
C GLY A 92 8.40 6.36 18.87
N ALA A 93 9.25 5.49 18.32
CA ALA A 93 10.17 4.67 19.12
C ALA A 93 11.44 5.43 19.54
N GLN A 94 11.79 6.50 18.82
CA GLN A 94 12.94 7.36 19.12
C GLN A 94 12.64 8.48 20.14
N LEU A 95 11.36 8.77 20.38
CA LEU A 95 10.89 9.85 21.26
C LEU A 95 10.47 9.30 22.63
#